data_AF-A0A2A5NY49-F1
#
_entry.id   AF-A0A2A5NY49-F1
#
_cell.length_a   1.000
_cell.length_b   1.000
_cell.length_c   1.000
_cell.angle_alpha   90.00
_cell.angle_beta   90.00
_cell.angle_gamma   90.00
#
_symmetry.space_group_name_H-M   'P 1'
#
loop_
_entity.id
_entity.type
_entity.pdbx_description
1 polymer ?
#
loop_
_entity_poly.entity_id
_entity_poly.type
_entity_poly.pdbx_seq_one_letter_code
_entity_poly.pdbx_strand_id
1 'polypeptide(L)'
;SRHGDVEVASIGPAGENLVRMACIVNDKHRAAGRGGLGAVMGSKRLKAVVVARGPHRPQPANPHAFRREVERALKVLRGHPLTGDGLGRYGTAILVHLVNKAGLLPVRNFQSSFFDDAELVSGEYMKERLVVGRRACYACPIACGRVTKVERGPWGPLETEGPEYETIWAFGPNCGVSDVEAIAYINDLCNRLGLDTISMGATIAFAIELSERGLLGGEVSSGARWWGASSLGGATPS
;
A
#
# COMPACT_ATOMS: atom_id res chain seq x y z
N SER A 1 1.10 -5.78 25.50
CA SER A 1 0.16 -6.78 24.95
C SER A 1 -0.11 -7.83 26.04
N ARG A 2 -1.20 -8.62 25.95
CA ARG A 2 -1.46 -9.72 26.91
C ARG A 2 -0.45 -10.88 26.81
N HIS A 3 0.41 -10.89 25.80
CA HIS A 3 1.29 -12.02 25.45
C HIS A 3 2.79 -11.67 25.40
N GLY A 4 3.20 -10.47 25.85
CA GLY A 4 4.61 -10.06 25.81
C GLY A 4 5.13 -9.69 24.41
N ASP A 5 6.40 -10.02 24.13
CA ASP A 5 7.06 -9.78 22.83
C ASP A 5 6.64 -10.85 21.81
N VAL A 6 5.74 -10.48 20.90
CA VAL A 6 5.11 -11.38 19.91
C VAL A 6 4.97 -10.68 18.57
N GLU A 7 5.02 -11.48 17.50
CA GLU A 7 4.61 -11.05 16.15
C GLU A 7 3.23 -11.62 15.84
N VAL A 8 2.42 -10.87 15.10
CA VAL A 8 1.01 -11.21 14.83
C VAL A 8 0.71 -11.06 13.36
N ALA A 9 0.15 -12.11 12.75
CA ALA A 9 -0.51 -12.05 11.45
C ALA A 9 -2.02 -12.23 11.67
N SER A 10 -2.83 -11.30 11.15
CA SER A 10 -4.26 -11.25 11.42
C SER A 10 -5.08 -10.80 10.22
N ILE A 11 -6.38 -11.08 10.26
CA ILE A 11 -7.35 -10.54 9.32
C ILE A 11 -8.13 -9.39 9.96
N GLY A 12 -8.54 -8.41 9.15
CA GLY A 12 -9.52 -7.40 9.55
C GLY A 12 -10.96 -7.83 9.26
N PRO A 13 -11.93 -6.91 9.44
CA PRO A 13 -13.34 -7.14 9.10
C PRO A 13 -13.58 -7.66 7.67
N ALA A 14 -12.75 -7.31 6.69
CA ALA A 14 -12.90 -7.82 5.33
C ALA A 14 -12.70 -9.34 5.26
N GLY A 15 -11.74 -9.88 6.00
CA GLY A 15 -11.53 -11.32 6.10
C GLY A 15 -12.66 -12.02 6.83
N GLU A 16 -13.14 -11.44 7.94
CA GLU A 16 -14.29 -11.97 8.70
C GLU A 16 -15.57 -12.05 7.86
N ASN A 17 -15.78 -11.06 6.99
CA ASN A 17 -16.93 -10.97 6.09
C ASN A 17 -16.69 -11.64 4.73
N LEU A 18 -15.61 -12.42 4.58
CA LEU A 18 -15.28 -13.19 3.38
C LEU A 18 -15.20 -12.35 2.09
N VAL A 19 -14.78 -11.09 2.20
CA VAL A 19 -14.55 -10.23 1.04
C VAL A 19 -13.49 -10.86 0.15
N ARG A 20 -13.78 -11.07 -1.14
CA ARG A 20 -12.92 -11.85 -2.06
C ARG A 20 -11.50 -11.29 -2.21
N MET A 21 -11.31 -10.00 -1.92
CA MET A 21 -10.03 -9.31 -1.95
C MET A 21 -9.44 -9.05 -0.55
N ALA A 22 -9.91 -9.78 0.47
CA ALA A 22 -9.37 -9.65 1.82
C ALA A 22 -7.95 -10.22 1.91
N CYS A 23 -7.11 -9.53 2.67
CA CYS A 23 -5.71 -9.85 2.90
C CYS A 23 -5.43 -10.26 4.36
N ILE A 24 -4.23 -10.77 4.60
CA ILE A 24 -3.70 -10.99 5.96
C ILE A 24 -2.65 -9.91 6.21
N VAL A 25 -2.77 -9.22 7.34
CA VAL A 25 -1.88 -8.12 7.75
C VAL A 25 -1.03 -8.54 8.94
N ASN A 26 0.28 -8.33 8.83
CA ASN A 26 1.25 -8.43 9.91
C ASN A 26 1.79 -7.04 10.28
N ASP A 27 2.29 -6.89 11.50
CA ASP A 27 3.02 -5.70 11.97
C ASP A 27 2.32 -4.38 11.64
N LYS A 28 0.98 -4.39 11.73
CA LYS A 28 0.04 -3.32 11.35
C LYS A 28 -0.06 -2.99 9.85
N HIS A 29 1.02 -3.13 9.07
CA HIS A 29 1.08 -2.57 7.71
C HIS A 29 1.71 -3.47 6.64
N ARG A 30 2.23 -4.66 6.96
CA ARG A 30 2.71 -5.59 5.92
C ARG A 30 1.58 -6.53 5.55
N ALA A 31 1.37 -6.73 4.26
CA ALA A 31 0.24 -7.50 3.78
C ALA A 31 0.69 -8.71 2.95
N ALA A 32 0.14 -9.89 3.27
CA ALA A 32 -0.10 -10.92 2.26
C ALA A 32 -1.36 -10.50 1.49
N GLY A 33 -1.17 -9.55 0.56
CA GLY A 33 -2.21 -8.68 0.02
C GLY A 33 -3.26 -9.39 -0.86
N ARG A 34 -2.82 -10.12 -1.88
CA ARG A 34 -3.67 -10.48 -3.03
C ARG A 34 -4.19 -11.91 -2.97
N GLY A 35 -5.23 -12.18 -3.76
CA GLY A 35 -5.76 -13.54 -3.97
C GLY A 35 -6.75 -14.03 -2.92
N GLY A 36 -7.19 -13.18 -2.00
CA GLY A 36 -8.28 -13.49 -1.07
C GLY A 36 -7.87 -14.40 0.10
N LEU A 37 -6.58 -14.46 0.45
CA LEU A 37 -6.09 -15.28 1.57
C LEU A 37 -6.73 -14.89 2.90
N GLY A 38 -7.08 -13.61 3.09
CA GLY A 38 -7.81 -13.15 4.27
C GLY A 38 -9.21 -13.74 4.38
N ALA A 39 -9.91 -13.90 3.25
CA ALA A 39 -11.23 -14.56 3.23
C ALA A 39 -11.12 -16.07 3.50
N VAL A 40 -10.07 -16.72 2.99
CA VAL A 40 -9.79 -18.13 3.31
C VAL A 40 -9.56 -18.30 4.83
N MET A 41 -8.75 -17.43 5.43
CA MET A 41 -8.50 -17.44 6.87
C MET A 41 -9.78 -17.15 7.68
N GLY A 42 -10.59 -16.19 7.25
CA GLY A 42 -11.88 -15.88 7.86
C GLY A 42 -12.92 -17.00 7.76
N SER A 43 -12.97 -17.73 6.63
CA SER A 43 -13.86 -18.89 6.46
C SER A 43 -13.60 -20.00 7.46
N LYS A 44 -12.36 -20.07 7.98
CA LYS A 44 -11.94 -21.02 9.01
C LYS A 44 -12.13 -20.47 10.43
N ARG A 45 -12.77 -19.30 10.57
CA ARG A 45 -12.98 -18.59 11.84
C ARG A 45 -11.68 -18.34 12.61
N LEU A 46 -10.57 -18.14 11.88
CA LEU A 46 -9.24 -17.91 12.44
C LEU A 46 -8.93 -16.40 12.38
N LYS A 47 -8.95 -15.70 13.52
CA LYS A 47 -8.72 -14.25 13.56
C LYS A 47 -7.25 -13.86 13.38
N ALA A 48 -6.35 -14.61 14.02
CA ALA A 48 -4.93 -14.30 14.03
C ALA A 48 -4.09 -15.55 14.31
N VAL A 49 -2.84 -15.50 13.86
CA VAL A 49 -1.76 -16.38 14.30
C VAL A 49 -0.76 -15.51 15.05
N VAL A 50 -0.47 -15.89 16.30
CA VAL A 50 0.44 -15.17 17.18
C VAL A 50 1.67 -16.04 17.41
N VAL A 51 2.85 -15.49 17.16
CA VAL A 51 4.12 -16.20 17.34
C VAL A 51 4.95 -15.44 18.37
N ALA A 52 5.21 -16.10 19.51
CA ALA A 52 6.13 -15.58 20.50
C ALA A 52 7.57 -15.80 20.07
N ARG A 53 8.45 -14.86 20.41
CA ARG A 53 9.88 -14.99 20.16
C ARG A 53 10.44 -16.19 20.93
N GLY A 54 10.85 -17.22 20.20
CA GLY A 54 11.55 -18.37 20.77
C GLY A 54 13.07 -18.13 20.91
N PRO A 55 13.77 -18.95 21.72
CA PRO A 55 15.23 -18.89 21.84
C PRO A 55 15.94 -19.46 20.60
N HIS A 56 15.23 -20.21 19.76
CA HIS A 56 15.81 -20.86 18.60
C HIS A 56 16.28 -19.83 17.56
N ARG A 57 17.54 -19.96 17.16
CA ARG A 57 18.14 -19.17 16.08
C ARG A 57 18.56 -20.15 14.98
N PRO A 58 18.06 -19.99 13.74
CA PRO A 58 18.52 -20.81 12.62
C PRO A 58 20.04 -20.72 12.49
N GLN A 59 20.71 -21.87 12.50
CA GLN A 59 22.16 -21.95 12.33
C GLN A 59 22.48 -22.36 10.90
N PRO A 60 23.29 -21.58 10.16
CA PRO A 60 23.75 -22.03 8.85
C PRO A 60 24.66 -23.24 9.00
N ALA A 61 24.54 -24.21 8.09
CA ALA A 61 25.38 -25.41 8.08
C ALA A 61 26.89 -25.07 8.00
N ASN A 62 27.25 -23.95 7.35
CA ASN A 62 28.59 -23.39 7.33
C ASN A 62 28.56 -21.88 7.62
N PRO A 63 28.85 -21.45 8.87
CA PRO A 63 28.80 -20.03 9.26
C PRO A 63 29.77 -19.12 8.49
N HIS A 64 30.95 -19.63 8.12
CA HIS A 64 31.94 -18.84 7.39
C HIS A 64 31.51 -18.60 5.94
N ALA A 65 31.04 -19.64 5.25
CA ALA A 65 30.52 -19.52 3.90
C ALA A 65 29.28 -18.61 3.88
N PHE A 66 28.35 -18.79 4.83
CA PHE A 66 27.16 -17.94 4.94
C PHE A 66 27.53 -16.46 5.10
N ARG A 67 28.44 -16.14 6.03
CA ARG A 67 28.89 -14.75 6.24
C ARG A 67 29.48 -14.14 4.98
N ARG A 68 30.34 -14.88 4.27
CA ARG A 68 30.94 -14.41 3.01
C ARG A 68 29.88 -14.09 1.95
N GLU A 69 28.88 -14.94 1.79
CA GLU A 69 27.81 -14.69 0.81
C GLU A 69 26.89 -13.53 1.23
N VAL A 70 26.63 -13.37 2.53
CA VAL A 70 25.91 -12.20 3.05
C VAL A 70 26.68 -10.90 2.75
N GLU A 71 27.98 -10.86 3.02
CA GLU A 71 28.82 -9.69 2.71
C GLU A 71 28.83 -9.36 1.21
N ARG A 72 28.90 -10.39 0.36
CA ARG A 72 28.80 -10.23 -1.10
C ARG A 72 27.45 -9.65 -1.51
N ALA A 73 26.34 -10.19 -0.98
CA ALA A 73 25.00 -9.70 -1.27
C ALA A 73 24.82 -8.25 -0.81
N LEU A 74 25.31 -7.90 0.39
CA LEU A 74 25.27 -6.53 0.90
C LEU A 74 26.05 -5.56 0.01
N LYS A 75 27.20 -5.98 -0.54
CA LYS A 75 27.98 -5.15 -1.49
C LYS A 75 27.20 -4.90 -2.78
N VAL A 76 26.53 -5.92 -3.32
CA VAL A 76 25.68 -5.77 -4.53
C VAL A 76 24.52 -4.81 -4.24
N LEU A 77 23.79 -5.02 -3.14
CA LEU A 77 22.64 -4.19 -2.78
C LEU A 77 23.03 -2.72 -2.56
N ARG A 78 24.16 -2.45 -1.87
CA ARG A 78 24.65 -1.09 -1.65
C ARG A 78 25.22 -0.44 -2.91
N GLY A 79 25.80 -1.23 -3.81
CA GLY A 79 26.41 -0.72 -5.04
C GLY A 79 25.42 -0.40 -6.16
N HIS A 80 24.18 -0.89 -6.09
CA HIS A 80 23.17 -0.64 -7.12
C HIS A 80 22.34 0.62 -6.80
N PRO A 81 22.15 1.58 -7.74
CA PRO A 81 21.48 2.85 -7.46
C PRO A 81 20.08 2.72 -6.85
N LEU A 82 19.29 1.75 -7.31
CA LEU A 82 17.93 1.55 -6.81
C LEU A 82 17.90 1.01 -5.37
N THR A 83 18.68 -0.03 -5.04
CA THR A 83 18.64 -0.69 -3.73
C THR A 83 19.55 -0.03 -2.70
N GLY A 84 20.61 0.65 -3.15
CA GLY A 84 21.54 1.38 -2.30
C GLY A 84 21.07 2.80 -1.97
N ASP A 85 20.18 3.37 -2.78
CA ASP A 85 19.69 4.74 -2.59
C ASP A 85 18.20 4.90 -2.87
N GLY A 86 17.75 4.69 -4.11
CA GLY A 86 16.41 5.05 -4.57
C GLY A 86 15.26 4.56 -3.68
N LEU A 87 15.19 3.26 -3.41
CA LEU A 87 14.18 2.65 -2.54
C LEU A 87 14.32 3.12 -1.09
N GLY A 88 15.54 3.30 -0.60
CA GLY A 88 15.77 3.82 0.75
C GLY A 88 15.30 5.27 0.89
N ARG A 89 15.47 6.08 -0.16
CA ARG A 89 15.16 7.51 -0.18
C ARG A 89 13.68 7.78 -0.39
N TYR A 90 13.04 7.13 -1.36
CA TYR A 90 11.68 7.43 -1.80
C TYR A 90 10.68 6.28 -1.58
N GLY A 91 11.15 5.11 -1.12
CA GLY A 91 10.32 3.90 -1.10
C GLY A 91 10.06 3.38 -2.51
N THR A 92 9.04 2.54 -2.67
CA THR A 92 8.61 2.03 -3.98
C THR A 92 7.98 3.14 -4.84
N ALA A 93 7.46 4.20 -4.22
CA ALA A 93 6.85 5.36 -4.88
C ALA A 93 7.78 6.10 -5.88
N ILE A 94 9.10 5.83 -5.85
CA ILE A 94 10.04 6.26 -6.91
C ILE A 94 9.58 5.85 -8.33
N LEU A 95 8.78 4.78 -8.43
CA LEU A 95 8.29 4.28 -9.70
C LEU A 95 7.24 5.18 -10.36
N VAL A 96 6.53 6.06 -9.62
CA VAL A 96 5.47 6.90 -10.20
C VAL A 96 5.99 7.72 -11.37
N HIS A 97 7.07 8.47 -11.17
CA HIS A 97 7.67 9.27 -12.23
C HIS A 97 8.28 8.43 -13.36
N LEU A 98 8.97 7.34 -13.02
CA LEU A 98 9.61 6.48 -14.01
C LEU A 98 8.58 5.87 -14.96
N VAL A 99 7.48 5.37 -14.41
CA VAL A 99 6.40 4.74 -15.17
C VAL A 99 5.58 5.78 -15.94
N ASN A 100 5.31 6.96 -15.36
CA ASN A 100 4.59 8.04 -16.06
C ASN A 100 5.39 8.58 -17.24
N LYS A 101 6.69 8.86 -17.05
CA LYS A 101 7.58 9.36 -18.13
C LYS A 101 7.76 8.33 -19.25
N ALA A 102 7.67 7.04 -18.94
CA ALA A 102 7.67 5.97 -19.93
C ALA A 102 6.34 5.87 -20.69
N GLY A 103 5.30 6.61 -20.31
CA GLY A 103 3.96 6.51 -20.90
C GLY A 103 3.27 5.19 -20.56
N LEU A 104 3.49 4.66 -19.36
CA LEU A 104 3.02 3.35 -18.92
C LEU A 104 2.19 3.40 -17.62
N LEU A 105 1.86 4.59 -17.09
CA LEU A 105 1.15 4.73 -15.82
C LEU A 105 -0.35 4.64 -16.08
N PRO A 106 -1.07 3.57 -15.64
CA PRO A 106 -2.48 3.44 -15.97
C PRO A 106 -3.32 4.51 -15.26
N VAL A 107 -4.15 5.21 -16.03
CA VAL A 107 -5.00 6.31 -15.57
C VAL A 107 -6.46 6.01 -15.88
N ARG A 108 -7.35 6.34 -14.92
CA ARG A 108 -8.81 6.21 -15.05
C ARG A 108 -9.23 4.84 -15.61
N ASN A 109 -8.98 3.79 -14.84
CA ASN A 109 -9.21 2.40 -15.25
C ASN A 109 -8.57 2.03 -16.61
N PHE A 110 -7.28 2.34 -16.77
CA PHE A 110 -6.47 2.01 -17.96
C PHE A 110 -6.92 2.68 -19.28
N GLN A 111 -7.72 3.74 -19.22
CA GLN A 111 -8.13 4.50 -20.42
C GLN A 111 -6.99 5.36 -21.01
N SER A 112 -6.00 5.71 -20.19
CA SER A 112 -4.78 6.41 -20.59
C SER A 112 -3.58 5.83 -19.85
N SER A 113 -2.38 6.16 -20.32
CA SER A 113 -1.11 5.71 -19.75
C SER A 113 -0.22 6.86 -19.25
N PHE A 114 -0.78 8.08 -19.16
CA PHE A 114 -0.11 9.28 -18.69
C PHE A 114 -1.04 10.09 -17.79
N PHE A 115 -0.54 10.49 -16.61
CA PHE A 115 -1.24 11.34 -15.66
C PHE A 115 -0.52 12.69 -15.53
N ASP A 116 -1.22 13.78 -15.87
CA ASP A 116 -0.65 15.13 -15.84
C ASP A 116 -0.22 15.52 -14.41
N ASP A 117 -0.99 15.12 -13.41
CA ASP A 117 -0.75 15.40 -11.99
C ASP A 117 0.15 14.35 -11.29
N ALA A 118 0.91 13.54 -12.04
CA ALA A 118 1.74 12.48 -11.45
C ALA A 118 2.76 12.97 -10.40
N GLU A 119 3.20 14.23 -10.50
CA GLU A 119 4.08 14.85 -9.50
C GLU A 119 3.43 14.90 -8.12
N LEU A 120 2.13 15.22 -8.04
CA LEU A 120 1.41 15.35 -6.76
C LEU A 120 1.26 14.02 -6.01
N VAL A 121 1.52 12.90 -6.68
CA VAL A 121 1.49 11.56 -6.13
C VAL A 121 2.84 10.85 -6.24
N SER A 122 3.92 11.59 -6.54
CA SER A 122 5.26 11.04 -6.72
C SER A 122 5.91 10.63 -5.38
N GLY A 123 6.93 9.78 -5.43
CA GLY A 123 7.71 9.44 -4.24
C GLY A 123 8.49 10.64 -3.68
N GLU A 124 8.88 11.58 -4.54
CA GLU A 124 9.53 12.84 -4.21
C GLU A 124 8.58 13.77 -3.45
N TYR A 125 7.39 14.02 -3.99
CA TYR A 125 6.37 14.84 -3.35
C TYR A 125 5.87 14.22 -2.04
N MET A 126 5.58 12.92 -2.04
CA MET A 126 5.19 12.19 -0.83
C MET A 126 6.25 12.29 0.27
N LYS A 127 7.53 12.24 -0.09
CA LYS A 127 8.64 12.35 0.86
C LYS A 127 8.64 13.71 1.57
N GLU A 128 8.41 14.79 0.84
CA GLU A 128 8.37 16.15 1.39
C GLU A 128 7.10 16.40 2.19
N ARG A 129 5.97 15.85 1.73
CA ARG A 129 4.66 16.14 2.29
C ARG A 129 4.30 15.29 3.51
N LEU A 130 4.62 13.98 3.48
CA LEU A 130 4.09 13.00 4.43
C LEU A 130 5.14 12.22 5.21
N VAL A 131 6.32 11.95 4.63
CA VAL A 131 7.26 10.97 5.19
C VAL A 131 8.04 11.55 6.37
N VAL A 132 7.82 10.98 7.56
CA VAL A 132 8.52 11.35 8.80
C VAL A 132 9.59 10.33 9.19
N GLY A 133 9.63 9.17 8.53
CA GLY A 133 10.58 8.12 8.85
C GLY A 133 10.58 6.96 7.86
N ARG A 134 11.41 5.97 8.15
CA ARG A 134 11.57 4.77 7.33
C ARG A 134 11.51 3.54 8.21
N ARG A 135 10.91 2.46 7.69
CA ARG A 135 10.82 1.16 8.37
C ARG A 135 11.47 0.08 7.52
N ALA A 136 12.41 -0.64 8.12
CA ALA A 136 12.98 -1.84 7.52
C ALA A 136 12.23 -3.09 7.98
N CYS A 137 12.03 -4.03 7.05
CA CYS A 137 11.71 -5.41 7.40
C CYS A 137 12.91 -6.06 8.13
N TYR A 138 12.68 -7.22 8.76
CA TYR A 138 13.72 -7.95 9.47
C TYR A 138 14.99 -8.15 8.61
N ALA A 139 16.14 -7.76 9.17
CA ALA A 139 17.48 -7.85 8.56
C ALA A 139 17.67 -7.13 7.20
N CYS A 140 16.70 -6.33 6.74
CA CYS A 140 16.77 -5.68 5.43
C CYS A 140 17.66 -4.42 5.47
N PRO A 141 18.68 -4.30 4.60
CA PRO A 141 19.56 -3.13 4.55
C PRO A 141 18.98 -1.96 3.74
N ILE A 142 17.86 -2.16 3.02
CA ILE A 142 17.30 -1.19 2.07
C ILE A 142 16.32 -0.23 2.77
N ALA A 143 15.50 -0.77 3.69
CA ALA A 143 14.49 -0.03 4.44
C ALA A 143 13.50 0.77 3.55
N CYS A 144 12.85 0.13 2.57
CA CYS A 144 11.94 0.81 1.65
C CYS A 144 10.64 1.31 2.28
N GLY A 145 10.19 0.71 3.40
CA GLY A 145 8.94 1.10 4.06
C GLY A 145 8.96 2.57 4.49
N ARG A 146 7.85 3.28 4.27
CA ARG A 146 7.68 4.69 4.63
C ARG A 146 6.87 4.78 5.90
N VAL A 147 7.28 5.62 6.85
CA VAL A 147 6.42 6.04 7.96
C VAL A 147 5.91 7.42 7.60
N THR A 148 4.60 7.56 7.46
CA THR A 148 3.94 8.78 7.00
C THR A 148 3.00 9.34 8.04
N LYS A 149 2.89 10.67 8.05
CA LYS A 149 2.01 11.39 8.96
C LYS A 149 1.23 12.48 8.21
N VAL A 150 -0.07 12.56 8.46
CA VAL A 150 -0.93 13.69 8.07
C VAL A 150 -1.32 14.42 9.34
N GLU A 151 -0.91 15.68 9.50
CA GLU A 151 -1.10 16.38 10.79
C GLU A 151 -2.49 16.97 10.97
N ARG A 152 -3.08 17.53 9.91
CA ARG A 152 -4.33 18.31 9.92
C ARG A 152 -5.05 18.16 8.60
N GLY A 153 -6.28 18.65 8.53
CA GLY A 153 -7.11 18.57 7.33
C GLY A 153 -8.09 17.39 7.38
N PRO A 154 -8.85 17.16 6.30
CA PRO A 154 -9.93 16.16 6.29
C PRO A 154 -9.44 14.72 6.48
N TRP A 155 -8.16 14.46 6.20
CA TRP A 155 -7.54 13.13 6.24
C TRP A 155 -6.66 12.89 7.48
N GLY A 156 -6.51 13.91 8.33
CA GLY A 156 -5.68 13.87 9.54
C GLY A 156 -6.51 14.10 10.82
N PRO A 157 -5.92 13.85 12.00
CA PRO A 157 -4.56 13.34 12.21
C PRO A 157 -4.44 11.85 11.86
N LEU A 158 -3.38 11.49 11.15
CA LEU A 158 -3.07 10.12 10.73
C LEU A 158 -1.57 9.83 10.88
N GLU A 159 -1.23 8.65 11.38
CA GLU A 159 0.12 8.09 11.35
C GLU A 159 0.02 6.63 10.89
N THR A 160 0.75 6.28 9.83
CA THR A 160 0.70 4.95 9.18
C THR A 160 2.05 4.61 8.53
N GLU A 161 2.21 3.38 8.07
CA GLU A 161 3.22 3.03 7.05
C GLU A 161 2.62 2.99 5.63
N GLY A 162 3.48 3.20 4.63
CA GLY A 162 3.11 3.32 3.22
C GLY A 162 2.71 4.75 2.83
N PRO A 163 1.91 4.96 1.78
CA PRO A 163 1.52 3.96 0.78
C PRO A 163 2.71 3.51 -0.09
N GLU A 164 2.64 2.26 -0.58
CA GLU A 164 3.56 1.75 -1.62
C GLU A 164 3.10 2.22 -3.02
N TYR A 165 3.97 2.11 -4.04
CA TYR A 165 3.68 2.53 -5.42
C TYR A 165 2.34 2.01 -5.94
N GLU A 166 2.05 0.73 -5.74
CA GLU A 166 0.82 0.12 -6.24
C GLU A 166 -0.42 0.69 -5.56
N THR A 167 -0.35 1.00 -4.27
CA THR A 167 -1.44 1.66 -3.55
C THR A 167 -1.63 3.10 -4.04
N ILE A 168 -0.51 3.81 -4.28
CA ILE A 168 -0.53 5.15 -4.87
C ILE A 168 -1.22 5.15 -6.22
N TRP A 169 -0.79 4.24 -7.11
CA TRP A 169 -1.39 4.09 -8.42
C TRP A 169 -2.89 3.74 -8.33
N ALA A 170 -3.23 2.71 -7.54
CA ALA A 170 -4.57 2.13 -7.52
C ALA A 170 -5.66 3.09 -7.03
N PHE A 171 -5.35 3.97 -6.06
CA PHE A 171 -6.29 4.97 -5.56
C PHE A 171 -6.05 6.38 -6.08
N GLY A 172 -4.89 6.65 -6.67
CA GLY A 172 -4.53 7.93 -7.26
C GLY A 172 -4.83 7.96 -8.76
N PRO A 173 -3.83 7.88 -9.65
CA PRO A 173 -3.99 7.93 -11.11
C PRO A 173 -5.09 7.02 -11.66
N ASN A 174 -5.21 5.77 -11.16
CA ASN A 174 -6.21 4.83 -11.65
C ASN A 174 -7.66 5.28 -11.35
N CYS A 175 -7.85 6.08 -10.30
CA CYS A 175 -9.13 6.71 -9.93
C CYS A 175 -9.19 8.21 -10.30
N GLY A 176 -8.15 8.74 -10.96
CA GLY A 176 -8.04 10.16 -11.30
C GLY A 176 -7.81 11.10 -10.10
N VAL A 177 -7.33 10.59 -8.96
CA VAL A 177 -7.08 11.37 -7.73
C VAL A 177 -5.60 11.76 -7.65
N SER A 178 -5.32 13.01 -7.30
CA SER A 178 -3.97 13.56 -7.11
C SER A 178 -3.68 14.01 -5.66
N ASP A 179 -4.60 13.77 -4.72
CA ASP A 179 -4.43 14.08 -3.29
C ASP A 179 -3.70 12.93 -2.57
N VAL A 180 -2.40 13.11 -2.31
CA VAL A 180 -1.56 12.10 -1.64
C VAL A 180 -1.96 11.86 -0.17
N GLU A 181 -2.58 12.82 0.51
CA GLU A 181 -3.08 12.65 1.88
C GLU A 181 -4.32 11.76 1.91
N ALA A 182 -5.24 11.96 0.96
CA ALA A 182 -6.39 11.07 0.77
C ALA A 182 -5.95 9.63 0.47
N ILE A 183 -4.92 9.48 -0.37
CA ILE A 183 -4.34 8.18 -0.72
C ILE A 183 -3.69 7.50 0.50
N ALA A 184 -2.98 8.27 1.34
CA ALA A 184 -2.41 7.75 2.59
C ALA A 184 -3.51 7.30 3.58
N TYR A 185 -4.63 8.05 3.65
CA TYR A 185 -5.78 7.69 4.47
C TYR A 185 -6.45 6.40 4.02
N ILE A 186 -6.77 6.24 2.73
CA ILE A 186 -7.40 5.01 2.24
C ILE A 186 -6.45 3.80 2.33
N ASN A 187 -5.14 4.02 2.23
CA ASN A 187 -4.13 3.00 2.51
C ASN A 187 -4.22 2.48 3.97
N ASP A 188 -4.24 3.39 4.96
CA ASP A 188 -4.40 3.00 6.37
C ASP A 188 -5.74 2.29 6.60
N LEU A 189 -6.82 2.78 5.98
CA LEU A 189 -8.12 2.13 6.07
C LEU A 189 -8.10 0.71 5.50
N CYS A 190 -7.47 0.49 4.35
CA CYS A 190 -7.30 -0.86 3.77
C CYS A 190 -6.49 -1.77 4.71
N ASN A 191 -5.42 -1.27 5.32
CA ASN A 191 -4.63 -2.03 6.29
C ASN A 191 -5.46 -2.44 7.52
N ARG A 192 -6.27 -1.53 8.07
CA ARG A 192 -7.15 -1.82 9.22
C ARG A 192 -8.27 -2.80 8.87
N LEU A 193 -8.86 -2.64 7.69
CA LEU A 193 -9.94 -3.49 7.22
C LEU A 193 -9.44 -4.87 6.76
N GLY A 194 -8.17 -4.98 6.38
CA GLY A 194 -7.59 -6.17 5.78
C GLY A 194 -8.00 -6.34 4.31
N LEU A 195 -7.86 -5.28 3.51
CA LEU A 195 -8.18 -5.25 2.07
C LEU A 195 -6.93 -5.11 1.21
N ASP A 196 -6.91 -5.82 0.07
CA ASP A 196 -5.94 -5.59 -1.01
C ASP A 196 -6.16 -4.21 -1.66
N THR A 197 -5.18 -3.32 -1.55
CA THR A 197 -5.25 -1.97 -2.10
C THR A 197 -5.36 -1.96 -3.63
N ILE A 198 -4.71 -2.90 -4.30
CA ILE A 198 -4.74 -3.00 -5.77
C ILE A 198 -6.13 -3.38 -6.25
N SER A 199 -6.67 -4.49 -5.75
CA SER A 199 -7.99 -4.96 -6.16
C SER A 199 -9.09 -3.99 -5.74
N MET A 200 -8.95 -3.35 -4.57
CA MET A 200 -9.91 -2.34 -4.11
C MET A 200 -9.89 -1.12 -5.01
N GLY A 201 -8.73 -0.52 -5.28
CA GLY A 201 -8.60 0.65 -6.16
C GLY A 201 -9.06 0.35 -7.59
N ALA A 202 -8.71 -0.82 -8.14
CA ALA A 202 -9.21 -1.25 -9.45
C ALA A 202 -10.73 -1.45 -9.47
N THR A 203 -11.33 -1.99 -8.41
CA THR A 203 -12.79 -2.15 -8.30
C THR A 203 -13.49 -0.79 -8.22
N ILE A 204 -12.92 0.17 -7.49
CA ILE A 204 -13.43 1.55 -7.43
C ILE A 204 -13.34 2.19 -8.81
N ALA A 205 -12.19 2.13 -9.47
CA ALA A 205 -11.99 2.71 -10.80
C ALA A 205 -12.96 2.13 -11.83
N PHE A 206 -13.18 0.82 -11.81
CA PHE A 206 -14.18 0.16 -12.64
C PHE A 206 -15.60 0.65 -12.35
N ALA A 207 -15.96 0.82 -11.06
CA ALA A 207 -17.26 1.35 -10.68
C ALA A 207 -17.46 2.81 -11.15
N ILE A 208 -16.41 3.65 -11.07
CA ILE A 208 -16.45 5.03 -11.59
C ILE A 208 -16.71 5.01 -13.09
N GLU A 209 -15.99 4.18 -13.85
CA GLU A 209 -16.20 4.07 -15.30
C GLU A 209 -17.60 3.55 -15.66
N LEU A 210 -18.12 2.56 -14.94
CA LEU A 210 -19.50 2.10 -15.14
C LEU A 210 -20.52 3.21 -14.87
N SER A 211 -20.29 4.04 -13.85
CA SER A 211 -21.13 5.19 -13.54
C SER A 211 -21.06 6.25 -14.65
N GLU A 212 -19.86 6.61 -15.11
CA GLU A 212 -19.63 7.55 -16.21
C GLU A 212 -20.34 7.10 -17.50
N ARG A 213 -20.36 5.79 -17.77
CA ARG A 213 -21.05 5.19 -18.93
C ARG A 213 -22.56 4.99 -18.72
N GLY A 214 -23.11 5.35 -17.56
CA GLY A 214 -24.53 5.15 -17.24
C GLY A 214 -24.93 3.67 -17.06
N LEU A 215 -23.97 2.78 -16.84
CA LEU A 215 -24.16 1.33 -16.64
C LEU A 215 -24.32 0.95 -15.17
N LEU A 216 -24.04 1.88 -14.24
CA LEU A 216 -24.22 1.70 -12.81
C LEU A 216 -25.40 2.54 -12.30
N GLY A 217 -26.36 1.89 -11.64
CA GLY A 217 -27.53 2.55 -11.03
C GLY A 217 -27.51 2.54 -9.50
N GLY A 218 -28.44 3.26 -8.89
CA GLY A 218 -28.71 3.23 -7.44
C GLY A 218 -27.70 3.99 -6.57
N GLU A 219 -27.62 3.67 -5.29
CA GLU A 219 -26.74 4.36 -4.32
C GLU A 219 -25.24 4.25 -4.67
N VAL A 220 -24.83 3.17 -5.34
CA VAL A 220 -23.43 2.96 -5.74
C VAL A 220 -22.98 3.99 -6.77
N SER A 221 -23.85 4.37 -7.71
CA SER A 221 -23.52 5.44 -8.67
C SER A 221 -23.37 6.78 -7.95
N SER A 222 -24.04 6.99 -6.81
CA SER A 222 -23.96 8.26 -6.08
C SER A 222 -22.63 8.52 -5.38
N GLY A 223 -21.92 7.46 -4.97
CA GLY A 223 -20.59 7.54 -4.34
C GLY A 223 -19.42 7.44 -5.32
N ALA A 224 -19.64 6.89 -6.51
CA ALA A 224 -18.62 6.69 -7.55
C ALA A 224 -18.85 7.59 -8.78
N ARG A 225 -19.41 8.79 -8.60
CA ARG A 225 -19.91 9.59 -9.74
C ARG A 225 -18.80 10.08 -10.68
N TRP A 226 -17.63 10.44 -10.16
CA TRP A 226 -16.64 11.20 -10.95
C TRP A 226 -15.20 10.81 -10.62
N TRP A 227 -14.36 10.82 -11.66
CA TRP A 227 -12.90 10.74 -11.52
C TRP A 227 -12.37 11.88 -10.65
N GLY A 228 -11.45 11.58 -9.75
CA GLY A 228 -10.82 12.58 -8.89
C GLY A 228 -11.67 13.11 -7.73
N ALA A 229 -12.86 12.56 -7.51
CA ALA A 229 -13.66 12.89 -6.33
C ALA A 229 -12.95 12.41 -5.06
N SER A 230 -12.40 13.33 -4.28
CA SER A 230 -11.77 13.05 -2.99
C SER A 230 -12.71 13.27 -1.80
N SER A 231 -13.93 13.79 -1.97
CA SER A 231 -14.69 14.28 -0.81
C SER A 231 -15.63 13.23 -0.15
N LEU A 232 -15.58 13.18 1.18
CA LEU A 232 -16.70 12.71 2.04
C LEU A 232 -17.78 13.82 2.25
N GLY A 233 -17.69 14.92 1.52
CA GLY A 233 -18.61 16.07 1.61
C GLY A 233 -19.10 16.46 0.23
N GLY A 234 -20.42 16.47 0.06
CA GLY A 234 -21.08 16.70 -1.22
C GLY A 234 -20.61 17.96 -1.95
N ALA A 235 -20.29 17.78 -3.23
CA ALA A 235 -20.42 18.79 -4.24
C ALA A 235 -20.63 18.07 -5.57
N THR A 236 -21.88 18.06 -6.04
CA THR A 236 -22.19 17.91 -7.47
C THR A 236 -21.55 19.08 -8.23
N PRO A 237 -20.71 18.85 -9.26
CA PRO A 237 -20.33 19.91 -10.18
C PRO A 237 -21.38 20.05 -11.29
N SER A 238 -21.82 21.30 -11.48
CA SER A 238 -22.70 21.89 -12.53
C SER A 238 -23.93 21.12 -12.96
#